data_AF-A0A7G9NUK4-F1
#
_entry.id   AF-A0A7G9NUK4-F1
#
_cell.length_a   1.000
_cell.length_b   1.000
_cell.length_c   1.000
_cell.angle_alpha   90.00
_cell.angle_beta   90.00
_cell.angle_gamma   90.00
#
_symmetry.space_group_name_H-M   'P 1'
#
loop_
_entity.id
_entity.type
_entity.pdbx_description
1 polymer ?
#
loop_
_entity_poly.entity_id
_entity_poly.type
_entity_poly.pdbx_seq_one_letter_code
_entity_poly.pdbx_strand_id
1 'polypeptide(L)'
;MRLKVIQQGSVWRSFALRAYRLAVLVVIIVMIRDLAVRLRVQGDAPIELREVRAVMPEAAAIDIDPGPRGGLFVYDENGQQIGYAIRTSPTSDKIIGYSGPTDTLVVFNDEMLVVGIRIRSSTDTKEHVEDVKADEYFMNAFTGMSWQHLSEFDPRAEGIEGVSGATYTSMTVADGIKHRVHTVESELAKLPPMRISWSGIGVAAVILAALLLSFTHLRGKRWLRVPFQLIVIGYIGFYAGDLVAQALLLGWAESGVAWRTAPALALMTAAALLIPWTTRRPLYCGHLCPHGAAQELIGRIVPWRIKVPHGVGDKLKWLPVGLLAVVIIGAMLNLPLNAASVEPFDAYLIKTAGWATITVAIIGLVVAAFIPQAYCKYGCPTGTLLNFVRSHGHADHFARRDLVATLMVGLVAVLYFYHDPIHAWILGPNAPW
;
A
#
# COMPACT_ATOMS: atom_id res chain seq x y z
N MET A 1 -39.03 -27.28 -16.56
CA MET A 1 -38.90 -26.52 -15.28
C MET A 1 -37.66 -26.92 -14.47
N ARG A 2 -37.37 -28.21 -14.22
CA ARG A 2 -36.16 -28.66 -13.47
C ARG A 2 -34.81 -28.21 -14.05
N LEU A 3 -34.62 -28.18 -15.37
CA LEU A 3 -33.36 -27.75 -16.01
C LEU A 3 -33.05 -26.25 -15.79
N LYS A 4 -34.06 -25.38 -15.78
CA LYS A 4 -33.91 -23.94 -15.49
C LYS A 4 -33.51 -23.69 -14.03
N VAL A 5 -34.05 -24.46 -13.09
CA VAL A 5 -33.72 -24.37 -11.65
C VAL A 5 -32.28 -24.83 -11.38
N ILE A 6 -31.83 -25.91 -12.03
CA ILE A 6 -30.44 -26.40 -11.90
C ILE A 6 -29.44 -25.40 -12.53
N GLN A 7 -29.76 -24.82 -13.69
CA GLN A 7 -28.93 -23.76 -14.29
C GLN A 7 -28.89 -22.50 -13.43
N GLN A 8 -30.00 -22.03 -12.85
CA GLN A 8 -30.01 -20.90 -11.93
C GLN A 8 -29.15 -21.14 -10.69
N GLY A 9 -29.22 -22.34 -10.07
CA GLY A 9 -28.37 -22.70 -8.93
C GLY A 9 -26.87 -22.67 -9.25
N SER A 10 -26.47 -23.05 -10.47
CA SER A 10 -25.07 -22.98 -10.93
C SER A 10 -24.56 -21.55 -11.13
N VAL A 11 -25.42 -20.64 -11.60
CA VAL A 11 -25.05 -19.23 -11.84
C VAL A 11 -24.82 -18.53 -10.51
N TRP A 12 -25.75 -18.69 -9.56
CA TRP A 12 -25.62 -18.12 -8.21
C TRP A 12 -24.38 -18.62 -7.47
N ARG A 13 -24.07 -19.92 -7.53
CA ARG A 13 -22.84 -20.47 -6.94
C ARG A 13 -21.58 -19.87 -7.57
N SER A 14 -21.55 -19.73 -8.89
CA SER A 14 -20.41 -19.11 -9.59
C SER A 14 -20.24 -17.63 -9.24
N PHE A 15 -21.34 -16.90 -9.05
CA PHE A 15 -21.32 -15.50 -8.64
C PHE A 15 -20.87 -15.36 -7.19
N ALA A 16 -21.43 -16.15 -6.27
CA ALA A 16 -21.05 -16.17 -4.87
C ALA A 16 -19.56 -16.47 -4.68
N LEU A 17 -18.99 -17.41 -5.44
CA LEU A 17 -17.56 -17.71 -5.37
C LEU A 17 -16.70 -16.53 -5.86
N ARG A 18 -17.13 -15.81 -6.90
CA ARG A 18 -16.43 -14.61 -7.39
C ARG A 18 -16.51 -13.47 -6.40
N ALA A 19 -17.67 -13.27 -5.77
CA ALA A 19 -17.85 -12.30 -4.72
C ALA A 19 -16.96 -12.64 -3.52
N TYR A 20 -16.90 -13.91 -3.12
CA TYR A 20 -15.99 -14.39 -2.07
C TYR A 20 -14.51 -14.11 -2.40
N ARG A 21 -14.04 -14.46 -3.60
CA ARG A 21 -12.63 -14.21 -4.01
C ARG A 21 -12.29 -12.72 -4.02
N LEU A 22 -13.21 -11.89 -4.48
CA LEU A 22 -13.06 -10.44 -4.42
C LEU A 22 -13.06 -9.93 -2.97
N ALA A 23 -13.97 -10.44 -2.13
CA ALA A 23 -14.05 -10.09 -0.71
C ALA A 23 -12.76 -10.45 0.04
N VAL A 24 -12.17 -11.63 -0.22
CA VAL A 24 -10.86 -12.00 0.33
C VAL A 24 -9.81 -10.94 0.00
N LEU A 25 -9.71 -10.54 -1.27
CA LEU A 25 -8.73 -9.54 -1.71
C LEU A 25 -8.99 -8.19 -1.03
N VAL A 26 -10.25 -7.75 -0.99
CA VAL A 26 -10.65 -6.47 -0.38
C VAL A 26 -10.35 -6.47 1.12
N VAL A 27 -10.66 -7.54 1.85
CA VAL A 27 -10.36 -7.66 3.28
C VAL A 27 -8.86 -7.56 3.52
N ILE A 28 -8.04 -8.31 2.77
CA ILE A 28 -6.57 -8.21 2.91
C ILE A 28 -6.09 -6.79 2.64
N ILE A 29 -6.55 -6.14 1.58
CA ILE A 29 -6.17 -4.76 1.24
C ILE A 29 -6.60 -3.78 2.34
N VAL A 30 -7.82 -3.90 2.85
CA VAL A 30 -8.33 -3.03 3.92
C VAL A 30 -7.51 -3.20 5.20
N MET A 31 -7.18 -4.43 5.59
CA MET A 31 -6.37 -4.67 6.80
C MET A 31 -4.93 -4.16 6.66
N ILE A 32 -4.31 -4.34 5.48
CA ILE A 32 -2.98 -3.76 5.19
C ILE A 32 -3.05 -2.24 5.25
N ARG A 33 -4.06 -1.64 4.60
CA ARG A 33 -4.23 -0.19 4.59
C ARG A 33 -4.47 0.37 5.98
N ASP A 34 -5.34 -0.26 6.73
CA ASP A 34 -5.71 0.18 8.08
C ASP A 34 -4.50 0.12 9.02
N LEU A 35 -3.73 -0.98 8.97
CA LEU A 35 -2.47 -1.07 9.72
C LEU A 35 -1.47 0.00 9.29
N ALA A 36 -1.27 0.20 7.98
CA ALA A 36 -0.34 1.20 7.47
C ALA A 36 -0.76 2.63 7.87
N VAL A 37 -2.06 2.93 7.85
CA VAL A 37 -2.61 4.22 8.31
C VAL A 37 -2.43 4.38 9.81
N ARG A 38 -2.72 3.34 10.61
CA ARG A 38 -2.48 3.33 12.07
C ARG A 38 -1.02 3.62 12.37
N LEU A 39 -0.08 2.87 11.79
CA LEU A 39 1.35 3.06 12.04
C LEU A 39 1.81 4.46 11.62
N ARG A 40 1.39 4.93 10.44
CA ARG A 40 1.74 6.28 9.96
C ARG A 40 1.24 7.41 10.88
N VAL A 41 0.00 7.30 11.40
CA VAL A 41 -0.65 8.37 12.18
C VAL A 41 -0.31 8.28 13.67
N GLN A 42 -0.34 7.08 14.22
CA GLN A 42 -0.25 6.83 15.65
C GLN A 42 1.09 6.27 16.09
N GLY A 43 1.88 5.67 15.19
CA GLY A 43 3.13 4.98 15.50
C GLY A 43 2.96 3.92 16.60
N ASP A 44 4.02 3.72 17.39
CA ASP A 44 4.04 2.74 18.49
C ASP A 44 3.26 3.17 19.74
N ALA A 45 2.86 4.45 19.81
CA ALA A 45 2.20 5.03 20.98
C ALA A 45 0.90 5.75 20.58
N PRO A 46 -0.17 5.00 20.28
CA PRO A 46 -1.47 5.57 19.93
C PRO A 46 -1.95 6.63 20.91
N ILE A 47 -2.56 7.70 20.39
CA ILE A 47 -3.21 8.71 21.23
C ILE A 47 -4.42 8.04 21.86
N GLU A 48 -4.50 8.09 23.18
CA GLU A 48 -5.64 7.57 23.91
C GLU A 48 -6.71 8.65 24.12
N LEU A 49 -7.97 8.25 24.10
CA LEU A 49 -9.11 9.15 24.33
C LEU A 49 -8.99 9.93 25.66
N ARG A 50 -8.40 9.32 26.70
CA ARG A 50 -8.17 9.98 27.99
C ARG A 50 -7.23 11.20 27.89
N GLU A 51 -6.27 11.16 26.97
CA GLU A 51 -5.32 12.25 26.76
C GLU A 51 -6.04 13.44 26.09
N VAL A 52 -6.89 13.15 25.11
CA VAL A 52 -7.73 14.15 24.44
C VAL A 52 -8.76 14.73 25.40
N ARG A 53 -9.46 13.89 26.19
CA ARG A 53 -10.44 14.34 27.21
C ARG A 53 -9.87 15.30 28.24
N ALA A 54 -8.59 15.17 28.55
CA ALA A 54 -7.95 16.05 29.51
C ALA A 54 -7.68 17.46 28.94
N VAL A 55 -7.82 17.67 27.63
CA VAL A 55 -7.79 18.99 26.98
C VAL A 55 -9.21 19.39 26.53
N MET A 56 -10.01 18.44 26.07
CA MET A 56 -11.37 18.62 25.56
C MET A 56 -12.33 17.63 26.26
N PRO A 57 -12.93 18.00 27.42
CA PRO A 57 -13.73 17.09 28.25
C PRO A 57 -14.92 16.45 27.54
N GLU A 58 -15.50 17.15 26.56
CA GLU A 58 -16.64 16.72 25.74
C GLU A 58 -16.32 15.54 24.79
N ALA A 59 -15.04 15.17 24.63
CA ALA A 59 -14.60 14.12 23.71
C ALA A 59 -15.12 12.73 24.14
N ALA A 60 -16.01 12.13 23.36
CA ALA A 60 -16.56 10.80 23.60
C ALA A 60 -15.92 9.70 22.75
N ALA A 61 -15.41 10.03 21.55
CA ALA A 61 -14.72 9.10 20.68
C ALA A 61 -13.62 9.78 19.86
N ILE A 62 -12.66 8.98 19.39
CA ILE A 62 -11.61 9.41 18.46
C ILE A 62 -11.53 8.41 17.30
N ASP A 63 -11.32 8.91 16.09
CA ASP A 63 -11.13 8.08 14.89
C ASP A 63 -9.97 8.60 14.04
N ILE A 64 -9.29 7.71 13.34
CA ILE A 64 -8.09 8.08 12.57
C ILE A 64 -8.48 8.83 11.30
N ASP A 65 -7.80 9.95 11.01
CA ASP A 65 -7.84 10.57 9.70
C ASP A 65 -6.91 9.83 8.73
N PRO A 66 -7.44 9.05 7.75
CA PRO A 66 -6.62 8.43 6.72
C PRO A 66 -6.05 9.45 5.74
N GLY A 67 -6.48 10.72 5.84
CA GLY A 67 -6.03 11.83 5.03
C GLY A 67 -4.56 12.20 5.22
N PRO A 68 -4.13 13.25 4.51
CA PRO A 68 -2.76 13.74 4.55
C PRO A 68 -2.43 14.47 5.86
N ARG A 69 -3.44 14.97 6.60
CA ARG A 69 -3.20 15.63 7.88
C ARG A 69 -2.72 14.68 8.96
N GLY A 70 -3.12 13.40 8.90
CA GLY A 70 -2.55 12.33 9.71
C GLY A 70 -2.70 12.57 11.21
N GLY A 71 -3.94 12.75 11.65
CA GLY A 71 -4.33 12.95 13.05
C GLY A 71 -5.59 12.16 13.37
N LEU A 72 -6.35 12.61 14.36
CA LEU A 72 -7.58 11.98 14.81
C LEU A 72 -8.73 12.97 14.79
N PHE A 73 -9.86 12.56 14.22
CA PHE A 73 -11.13 13.25 14.43
C PHE A 73 -11.60 13.01 15.86
N VAL A 74 -12.12 14.06 16.51
CA VAL A 74 -12.66 13.99 17.87
C VAL A 74 -14.17 14.20 17.79
N TYR A 75 -14.93 13.29 18.41
CA TYR A 75 -16.40 13.27 18.40
C TYR A 75 -16.98 13.40 19.79
N ASP A 76 -18.15 14.06 19.91
CA ASP A 76 -18.96 14.10 21.12
C ASP A 76 -19.82 12.83 21.30
N GLU A 77 -20.62 12.78 22.38
CA GLU A 77 -21.51 11.65 22.67
C GLU A 77 -22.61 11.45 21.60
N ASN A 78 -22.92 12.49 20.82
CA ASN A 78 -23.92 12.45 19.75
C ASN A 78 -23.32 12.02 18.40
N GLY A 79 -22.00 11.81 18.33
CA GLY A 79 -21.28 11.50 17.10
C GLY A 79 -21.02 12.71 16.20
N GLN A 80 -21.19 13.93 16.71
CA GLN A 80 -20.79 15.15 16.03
C GLN A 80 -19.28 15.35 16.18
N GLN A 81 -18.59 15.68 15.08
CA GLN A 81 -17.19 16.06 15.14
C GLN A 81 -17.05 17.43 15.83
N ILE A 82 -16.32 17.46 16.93
CA ILE A 82 -16.11 18.66 17.77
C ILE A 82 -14.65 19.16 17.75
N GLY A 83 -13.75 18.39 17.13
CA GLY A 83 -12.35 18.78 17.09
C GLY A 83 -11.46 17.83 16.31
N TYR A 84 -10.17 18.04 16.47
CA TYR A 84 -9.11 17.29 15.82
C TYR A 84 -7.89 17.17 16.75
N ALA A 85 -7.19 16.05 16.74
CA ALA A 85 -5.99 15.85 17.56
C ALA A 85 -4.83 15.35 16.72
N ILE A 86 -3.63 15.89 16.95
CA ILE A 86 -2.39 15.40 16.34
C ILE A 86 -1.35 15.16 17.42
N ARG A 87 -0.33 14.37 17.07
CA ARG A 87 0.92 14.28 17.84
C ARG A 87 2.10 14.67 16.97
N THR A 88 3.20 15.10 17.58
CA THR A 88 4.41 15.54 16.86
C THR A 88 5.28 14.36 16.42
N SER A 89 5.34 13.27 17.19
CA SER A 89 6.04 12.03 16.81
C SER A 89 5.18 11.16 15.88
N PRO A 90 5.75 10.48 14.86
CA PRO A 90 7.17 10.38 14.53
C PRO A 90 7.72 11.55 13.70
N THR A 91 6.84 12.39 13.13
CA THR A 91 7.22 13.33 12.06
C THR A 91 8.29 14.32 12.51
N SER A 92 8.25 14.73 13.77
CA SER A 92 9.16 15.70 14.36
C SER A 92 10.25 15.09 15.23
N ASP A 93 10.47 13.76 15.19
CA ASP A 93 11.48 13.09 16.04
C ASP A 93 12.93 13.49 15.71
N LYS A 94 13.14 14.09 14.54
CA LYS A 94 14.43 14.68 14.15
C LYS A 94 14.74 16.00 14.86
N ILE A 95 13.78 16.59 15.56
CA ILE A 95 13.98 17.81 16.36
C ILE A 95 14.39 17.36 17.75
N ILE A 96 15.67 17.59 18.04
CA ILE A 96 16.33 17.13 19.25
C ILE A 96 16.39 18.28 20.24
N GLY A 97 15.87 18.03 21.45
CA GLY A 97 15.97 18.93 22.59
C GLY A 97 17.28 18.78 23.33
N TYR A 98 17.20 18.70 24.65
CA TYR A 98 18.40 18.61 25.47
C TYR A 98 19.10 17.24 25.33
N SER A 99 18.34 16.16 25.27
CA SER A 99 18.83 14.78 25.19
C SER A 99 18.08 13.92 24.16
N GLY A 100 16.96 14.39 23.61
CA GLY A 100 16.34 13.78 22.44
C GLY A 100 14.97 14.39 22.07
N PRO A 101 14.11 13.67 21.33
CA PRO A 101 12.84 14.19 20.88
C PRO A 101 11.79 14.30 22.00
N THR A 102 10.81 15.18 21.79
CA THR A 102 9.64 15.34 22.65
C THR A 102 8.35 15.20 21.83
N ASP A 103 7.54 14.21 22.20
CA ASP A 103 6.22 13.98 21.61
C ASP A 103 5.16 14.82 22.33
N THR A 104 4.46 15.64 21.56
CA THR A 104 3.46 16.58 22.06
C THR A 104 2.13 16.32 21.37
N LEU A 105 1.07 16.13 22.17
CA LEU A 105 -0.32 16.17 21.76
C LEU A 105 -0.71 17.63 21.50
N VAL A 106 -1.38 17.89 20.38
CA VAL A 106 -2.01 19.17 20.08
C VAL A 106 -3.47 18.90 19.74
N VAL A 107 -4.39 19.54 20.46
CA VAL A 107 -5.83 19.39 20.25
C VAL A 107 -6.39 20.68 19.68
N PHE A 108 -7.22 20.56 18.66
CA PHE A 108 -7.91 21.63 17.96
C PHE A 108 -9.41 21.52 18.15
N ASN A 109 -10.11 22.66 18.11
CA ASN A 109 -11.57 22.70 17.98
C ASN A 109 -12.02 22.44 16.53
N ASP A 110 -13.31 22.50 16.29
CA ASP A 110 -13.96 22.37 14.98
C ASP A 110 -13.52 23.45 13.97
N GLU A 111 -13.11 24.62 14.45
CA GLU A 111 -12.54 25.71 13.65
C GLU A 111 -11.03 25.55 13.36
N MET A 112 -10.42 24.43 13.75
CA MET A 112 -8.98 24.16 13.61
C MET A 112 -8.09 25.16 14.36
N LEU A 113 -8.58 25.70 15.48
CA LEU A 113 -7.83 26.50 16.44
C LEU A 113 -7.36 25.62 17.60
N VAL A 114 -6.13 25.81 18.06
CA VAL A 114 -5.57 25.06 19.19
C VAL A 114 -6.39 25.34 20.46
N VAL A 115 -6.89 24.28 21.09
CA VAL A 115 -7.54 24.30 22.40
C VAL A 115 -6.49 24.11 23.50
N GLY A 116 -5.48 23.28 23.24
CA GLY A 116 -4.37 23.08 24.17
C GLY A 116 -3.36 22.04 23.68
N ILE A 117 -2.22 22.00 24.36
CA ILE A 117 -1.14 21.06 24.10
C ILE A 117 -0.79 20.24 25.34
N ARG A 118 -0.20 19.06 25.16
CA ARG A 118 0.33 18.23 26.27
C ARG A 118 1.56 17.46 25.83
N ILE A 119 2.60 17.46 26.65
CA ILE A 119 3.75 16.56 26.46
C ILE A 119 3.31 15.13 26.82
N ARG A 120 3.41 14.21 25.85
CA ARG A 120 3.06 12.79 26.01
C ARG A 120 4.25 12.00 26.52
N SER A 121 5.39 12.13 25.83
CA SER A 121 6.65 11.48 26.18
C SER A 121 7.82 12.34 25.75
N SER A 122 8.93 12.26 26.46
CA SER A 122 10.18 12.93 26.11
C SER A 122 11.36 12.11 26.57
N THR A 123 12.45 12.15 25.80
CA THR A 123 13.73 11.57 26.19
C THR A 123 14.64 12.58 26.92
N ASP A 124 14.18 13.81 27.14
CA ASP A 124 14.91 14.81 27.90
C ASP A 124 14.91 14.49 29.41
N THR A 125 15.73 15.24 30.15
CA THR A 125 15.78 15.18 31.61
C THR A 125 14.38 15.37 32.20
N LYS A 126 13.95 14.44 33.05
CA LYS A 126 12.60 14.43 33.65
C LYS A 126 12.26 15.75 34.34
N GLU A 127 13.19 16.33 35.09
CA GLU A 127 13.00 17.60 35.78
C GLU A 127 12.67 18.73 34.79
N HIS A 128 13.43 18.88 33.70
CA HIS A 128 13.14 19.87 32.66
C HIS A 128 11.77 19.65 32.01
N VAL A 129 11.37 18.39 31.79
CA VAL A 129 10.05 18.09 31.21
C VAL A 129 8.93 18.48 32.16
N GLU A 130 9.08 18.25 33.47
CA GLU A 130 8.10 18.65 34.47
C GLU A 130 8.07 20.18 34.65
N ASP A 131 9.20 20.87 34.58
CA ASP A 131 9.26 22.34 34.57
C ASP A 131 8.44 22.90 33.39
N VAL A 132 8.58 22.33 32.20
CA VAL A 132 7.79 22.75 31.02
C VAL A 132 6.31 22.46 31.17
N LYS A 133 5.95 21.29 31.73
CA LYS A 133 4.53 20.95 31.98
C LYS A 133 3.88 21.86 33.02
N ALA A 134 4.65 22.34 33.99
CA ALA A 134 4.17 23.22 35.07
C ALA A 134 4.08 24.69 34.64
N ASP A 135 4.73 25.09 33.55
CA ASP A 135 4.70 26.46 33.04
C ASP A 135 3.41 26.74 32.26
N GLU A 136 2.41 27.32 32.94
CA GLU A 136 1.11 27.64 32.32
C GLU A 136 1.22 28.66 31.18
N TYR A 137 2.20 29.57 31.23
CA TYR A 137 2.38 30.56 30.17
C TYR A 137 2.80 29.87 28.87
N PHE A 138 3.82 29.01 28.93
CA PHE A 138 4.29 28.23 27.79
C PHE A 138 3.20 27.28 27.27
N MET A 139 2.52 26.55 28.16
CA MET A 139 1.50 25.57 27.77
C MET A 139 0.27 26.20 27.11
N ASN A 140 -0.04 27.46 27.43
CA ASN A 140 -1.14 28.22 26.80
C ASN A 140 -0.70 29.10 25.64
N ALA A 141 0.60 29.19 25.34
CA ALA A 141 1.12 30.10 24.32
C ALA A 141 0.63 29.79 22.89
N PHE A 142 0.15 28.56 22.65
CA PHE A 142 -0.37 28.11 21.36
C PHE A 142 -1.89 28.24 21.24
N THR A 143 -2.59 28.48 22.35
CA THR A 143 -4.06 28.47 22.40
C THR A 143 -4.64 29.54 21.47
N GLY A 144 -5.63 29.16 20.66
CA GLY A 144 -6.25 30.02 19.66
C GLY A 144 -5.48 30.16 18.35
N MET A 145 -4.25 29.62 18.23
CA MET A 145 -3.54 29.60 16.95
C MET A 145 -4.24 28.67 15.96
N SER A 146 -4.43 29.14 14.73
CA SER A 146 -4.98 28.30 13.66
C SER A 146 -3.95 27.33 13.10
N TRP A 147 -4.42 26.25 12.49
CA TRP A 147 -3.58 25.32 11.73
C TRP A 147 -2.68 26.04 10.71
N GLN A 148 -3.24 26.99 9.94
CA GLN A 148 -2.47 27.75 8.94
C GLN A 148 -1.37 28.58 9.60
N HIS A 149 -1.70 29.26 10.70
CA HIS A 149 -0.74 30.04 11.48
C HIS A 149 0.42 29.17 11.95
N LEU A 150 0.13 28.02 12.57
CA LEU A 150 1.15 27.06 13.04
C LEU A 150 2.08 26.56 11.92
N SER A 151 1.62 26.54 10.68
CA SER A 151 2.42 26.07 9.53
C SER A 151 3.52 27.04 9.12
N GLU A 152 3.32 28.35 9.36
CA GLU A 152 4.24 29.43 9.02
C GLU A 152 4.91 30.03 10.27
N PHE A 153 4.39 29.67 11.45
CA PHE A 153 4.81 30.09 12.77
C PHE A 153 6.32 30.07 12.99
N ASP A 154 6.88 31.14 13.56
CA ASP A 154 8.24 31.12 14.10
C ASP A 154 8.20 31.35 15.60
N PRO A 155 8.44 30.30 16.42
CA PRO A 155 8.39 30.42 17.87
C PRO A 155 9.21 31.59 18.42
N ARG A 156 10.43 31.81 17.89
CA ARG A 156 11.34 32.82 18.43
C ARG A 156 10.93 34.22 17.98
N ALA A 157 10.51 34.37 16.73
CA ALA A 157 10.10 35.67 16.19
C ALA A 157 8.76 36.16 16.77
N GLU A 158 7.88 35.23 17.13
CA GLU A 158 6.57 35.52 17.72
C GLU A 158 6.62 35.60 19.25
N GLY A 159 7.82 35.56 19.85
CA GLY A 159 8.02 35.81 21.27
C GLY A 159 7.63 34.65 22.18
N ILE A 160 7.64 33.40 21.70
CA ILE A 160 7.59 32.24 22.58
C ILE A 160 8.88 32.21 23.40
N GLU A 161 8.77 32.61 24.66
CA GLU A 161 9.84 32.50 25.63
C GLU A 161 9.96 31.04 26.10
N GLY A 162 11.18 30.52 26.10
CA GLY A 162 11.43 29.20 26.64
C GLY A 162 11.38 29.18 28.17
N VAL A 163 11.08 28.03 28.74
CA VAL A 163 11.01 27.86 30.19
C VAL A 163 12.42 27.96 30.79
N SER A 164 12.57 28.76 31.84
CA SER A 164 13.87 28.97 32.50
C SER A 164 14.42 27.65 33.04
N GLY A 165 15.68 27.33 32.73
CA GLY A 165 16.31 26.05 33.11
C GLY A 165 15.91 24.86 32.22
N ALA A 166 14.85 24.98 31.42
CA ALA A 166 14.34 23.93 30.52
C ALA A 166 14.17 24.44 29.07
N THR A 167 14.94 25.45 28.67
CA THR A 167 14.75 26.18 27.41
C THR A 167 14.89 25.29 26.17
N TYR A 168 15.84 24.36 26.15
CA TYR A 168 15.98 23.43 25.01
C TYR A 168 14.77 22.49 24.90
N THR A 169 14.28 21.97 26.03
CA THR A 169 13.10 21.11 26.09
C THR A 169 11.84 21.86 25.63
N SER A 170 11.59 23.07 26.14
CA SER A 170 10.41 23.86 25.75
C SER A 170 10.47 24.29 24.28
N MET A 171 11.62 24.76 23.80
CA MET A 171 11.74 25.17 22.39
C MET A 171 11.60 23.99 21.43
N THR A 172 11.96 22.79 21.85
CA THR A 172 11.74 21.55 21.07
C THR A 172 10.27 21.22 20.93
N VAL A 173 9.45 21.48 21.95
CA VAL A 173 7.99 21.37 21.83
C VAL A 173 7.47 22.34 20.77
N ALA A 174 7.88 23.61 20.84
CA ALA A 174 7.44 24.64 19.91
C ALA A 174 7.88 24.35 18.45
N ASP A 175 9.16 24.06 18.25
CA ASP A 175 9.74 23.72 16.96
C ASP A 175 9.13 22.40 16.43
N GLY A 176 8.80 21.45 17.32
CA GLY A 176 8.15 20.18 17.03
C GLY A 176 6.73 20.33 16.48
N ILE A 177 5.91 21.19 17.10
CA ILE A 177 4.55 21.52 16.67
C ILE A 177 4.58 22.20 15.29
N LYS A 178 5.39 23.24 15.14
CA LYS A 178 5.60 23.94 13.87
C LYS A 178 5.95 22.95 12.77
N HIS A 179 6.99 22.14 13.00
CA HIS A 179 7.49 21.20 12.01
C HIS A 179 6.43 20.16 11.61
N ARG A 180 5.65 19.66 12.57
CA ARG A 180 4.60 18.67 12.32
C ARG A 180 3.52 19.23 11.40
N VAL A 181 3.07 20.46 11.64
CA VAL A 181 2.03 21.13 10.86
C VAL A 181 2.57 21.57 9.50
N HIS A 182 3.75 22.21 9.48
CA HIS A 182 4.42 22.66 8.26
C HIS A 182 4.69 21.51 7.29
N THR A 183 5.12 20.35 7.79
CA THR A 183 5.39 19.18 6.94
C THR A 183 4.15 18.80 6.15
N VAL A 184 3.00 18.69 6.80
CA VAL A 184 1.73 18.34 6.15
C VAL A 184 1.30 19.39 5.15
N GLU A 185 1.33 20.68 5.51
CA GLU A 185 0.95 21.75 4.58
C GLU A 185 1.87 21.77 3.36
N SER A 186 3.17 21.56 3.57
CA SER A 186 4.14 21.47 2.48
C SER A 186 3.87 20.27 1.56
N GLU A 187 3.41 19.13 2.10
CA GLU A 187 3.07 17.94 1.32
C GLU A 187 1.76 18.12 0.56
N LEU A 188 0.75 18.71 1.21
CA LEU A 188 -0.53 19.08 0.61
C LEU A 188 -0.35 20.04 -0.56
N ALA A 189 0.46 21.09 -0.39
CA ALA A 189 0.77 22.06 -1.43
C ALA A 189 1.54 21.44 -2.61
N LYS A 190 2.30 20.36 -2.36
CA LYS A 190 3.07 19.63 -3.39
C LYS A 190 2.25 18.56 -4.11
N LEU A 191 0.98 18.36 -3.78
CA LEU A 191 0.15 17.35 -4.46
C LEU A 191 0.13 17.61 -5.97
N PRO A 192 0.69 16.70 -6.78
CA PRO A 192 0.85 16.97 -8.20
C PRO A 192 -0.51 17.00 -8.90
N PRO A 193 -0.73 17.91 -9.86
CA PRO A 193 -1.89 17.84 -10.73
C PRO A 193 -1.85 16.54 -11.53
N MET A 194 -3.01 16.12 -12.06
CA MET A 194 -3.05 14.95 -12.93
C MET A 194 -2.14 15.19 -14.14
N ARG A 195 -1.13 14.32 -14.32
CA ARG A 195 -0.19 14.42 -15.44
C ARG A 195 -0.53 13.37 -16.49
N ILE A 196 -0.95 13.81 -17.67
CA ILE A 196 -1.08 12.95 -18.86
C ILE A 196 0.21 13.07 -19.65
N SER A 197 1.01 12.01 -19.66
CA SER A 197 2.22 11.92 -20.47
C SER A 197 1.94 11.25 -21.82
N TRP A 198 2.80 11.53 -22.81
CA TRP A 198 2.80 10.83 -24.09
C TRP A 198 2.99 9.31 -23.92
N SER A 199 3.82 8.90 -22.94
CA SER A 199 3.97 7.49 -22.58
C SER A 199 2.66 6.90 -22.07
N GLY A 200 1.91 7.63 -21.24
CA GLY A 200 0.62 7.17 -20.73
C GLY A 200 -0.45 7.02 -21.81
N ILE A 201 -0.48 7.92 -22.79
CA ILE A 201 -1.39 7.80 -23.96
C ILE A 201 -1.06 6.54 -24.77
N GLY A 202 0.22 6.26 -25.01
CA GLY A 202 0.59 5.05 -25.74
C GLY A 202 0.31 3.77 -24.94
N VAL A 203 0.45 3.78 -23.61
CA VAL A 203 0.01 2.66 -22.76
C VAL A 203 -1.49 2.43 -22.91
N ALA A 204 -2.30 3.49 -22.87
CA ALA A 204 -3.74 3.38 -23.10
C ALA A 204 -4.08 2.82 -24.50
N ALA A 205 -3.33 3.22 -25.53
CA ALA A 205 -3.47 2.68 -26.88
C ALA A 205 -3.11 1.18 -26.96
N VAL A 206 -2.05 0.75 -26.27
CA VAL A 206 -1.67 -0.67 -26.18
C VAL A 206 -2.73 -1.49 -25.42
N ILE A 207 -3.32 -0.94 -24.36
CA ILE A 207 -4.45 -1.55 -23.64
C ILE A 207 -5.64 -1.73 -24.59
N LEU A 208 -5.98 -0.70 -25.37
CA LEU A 208 -7.06 -0.77 -26.36
C LEU A 208 -6.78 -1.83 -27.42
N ALA A 209 -5.56 -1.90 -27.94
CA ALA A 209 -5.15 -2.94 -28.88
C ALA A 209 -5.23 -4.34 -28.25
N ALA A 210 -4.81 -4.50 -27.00
CA ALA A 210 -4.94 -5.75 -26.26
C ALA A 210 -6.41 -6.17 -26.09
N LEU A 211 -7.30 -5.22 -25.81
CA LEU A 211 -8.74 -5.44 -25.73
C LEU A 211 -9.30 -5.90 -27.08
N LEU A 212 -8.97 -5.21 -28.17
CA LEU A 212 -9.40 -5.58 -29.51
C LEU A 212 -8.91 -6.99 -29.88
N LEU A 213 -7.62 -7.29 -29.67
CA LEU A 213 -7.07 -8.62 -29.90
C LEU A 213 -7.70 -9.68 -29.00
N SER A 214 -8.04 -9.32 -27.76
CA SER A 214 -8.65 -10.23 -26.81
C SER A 214 -10.07 -10.57 -27.19
N PHE A 215 -10.91 -9.60 -27.56
CA PHE A 215 -12.36 -9.75 -27.69
C PHE A 215 -12.86 -9.96 -29.12
N THR A 216 -12.05 -9.69 -30.14
CA THR A 216 -12.44 -9.88 -31.55
C THR A 216 -11.92 -11.20 -32.14
N HIS A 217 -12.31 -11.48 -33.38
CA HIS A 217 -11.83 -12.62 -34.17
C HIS A 217 -10.31 -12.60 -34.44
N LEU A 218 -9.63 -11.48 -34.14
CA LEU A 218 -8.20 -11.29 -34.37
C LEU A 218 -7.31 -12.13 -33.44
N ARG A 219 -7.86 -12.67 -32.34
CA ARG A 219 -7.13 -13.42 -31.31
C ARG A 219 -6.28 -14.59 -31.84
N GLY A 220 -6.75 -15.28 -32.88
CA GLY A 220 -6.08 -16.45 -33.44
C GLY A 220 -4.99 -16.13 -34.46
N LYS A 221 -4.89 -14.88 -34.91
CA LYS A 221 -4.01 -14.48 -36.02
C LYS A 221 -2.58 -14.29 -35.54
N ARG A 222 -1.72 -15.29 -35.77
CA ARG A 222 -0.30 -15.28 -35.35
C ARG A 222 0.48 -14.05 -35.85
N TRP A 223 0.21 -13.64 -37.08
CA TRP A 223 0.87 -12.49 -37.72
C TRP A 223 0.56 -11.15 -37.04
N LEU A 224 -0.58 -11.03 -36.33
CA LEU A 224 -0.88 -9.85 -35.49
C LEU A 224 -0.31 -10.00 -34.08
N ARG A 225 -0.28 -11.23 -33.56
CA ARG A 225 0.17 -11.50 -32.19
C ARG A 225 1.67 -11.26 -32.00
N VAL A 226 2.52 -11.69 -32.95
CA VAL A 226 3.98 -11.52 -32.82
C VAL A 226 4.40 -10.04 -32.79
N PRO A 227 3.99 -9.19 -33.75
CA PRO A 227 4.30 -7.76 -33.69
C PRO A 227 3.77 -7.10 -32.42
N PHE A 228 2.55 -7.46 -31.99
CA PHE A 228 1.99 -6.94 -30.74
C PHE A 228 2.83 -7.33 -29.52
N GLN A 229 3.35 -8.56 -29.46
CA GLN A 229 4.26 -9.00 -28.39
C GLN A 229 5.57 -8.22 -28.40
N LEU A 230 6.12 -7.92 -29.58
CA LEU A 230 7.31 -7.07 -29.70
C LEU A 230 7.05 -5.64 -29.23
N ILE A 231 5.87 -5.07 -29.55
CA ILE A 231 5.44 -3.77 -29.04
C ILE A 231 5.33 -3.80 -27.52
N VAL A 232 4.72 -4.83 -26.93
CA VAL A 232 4.59 -4.94 -25.47
C VAL A 232 5.96 -5.05 -24.79
N ILE A 233 6.89 -5.82 -25.36
CA ILE A 233 8.24 -5.95 -24.81
C ILE A 233 9.01 -4.62 -24.93
N GLY A 234 9.04 -4.02 -26.12
CA GLY A 234 9.80 -2.80 -26.38
C GLY A 234 9.18 -1.56 -25.74
N TYR A 235 7.87 -1.37 -25.93
CA TYR A 235 7.16 -0.19 -25.47
C TYR A 235 6.75 -0.29 -24.00
N ILE A 236 5.93 -1.26 -23.60
CA ILE A 236 5.48 -1.36 -22.19
C ILE A 236 6.66 -1.70 -21.27
N GLY A 237 7.49 -2.68 -21.66
CA GLY A 237 8.64 -3.09 -20.87
C GLY A 237 9.74 -2.02 -20.80
N PHE A 238 10.42 -1.75 -21.91
CA PHE A 238 11.64 -0.94 -21.90
C PHE A 238 11.44 0.58 -22.01
N TYR A 239 10.34 1.06 -22.61
CA TYR A 239 10.12 2.50 -22.82
C TYR A 239 9.21 3.13 -21.76
N ALA A 240 8.02 2.57 -21.54
CA ALA A 240 7.02 3.12 -20.62
C ALA A 240 7.31 2.74 -19.17
N GLY A 241 7.65 1.47 -18.91
CA GLY A 241 7.95 0.99 -17.56
C GLY A 241 6.71 0.75 -16.68
N ASP A 242 5.50 0.96 -17.21
CA ASP A 242 4.25 0.73 -16.50
C ASP A 242 3.98 -0.79 -16.42
N LEU A 243 4.29 -1.40 -15.27
CA LEU A 243 4.15 -2.83 -15.03
C LEU A 243 3.31 -3.09 -13.77
N VAL A 244 2.34 -4.00 -13.86
CA VAL A 244 1.59 -4.45 -12.69
C VAL A 244 2.43 -5.50 -11.98
N ALA A 245 3.06 -5.09 -10.89
CA ALA A 245 3.88 -5.92 -10.00
C ALA A 245 3.23 -6.01 -8.61
N GLN A 246 3.60 -7.01 -7.81
CA GLN A 246 3.08 -7.17 -6.45
C GLN A 246 3.52 -6.01 -5.55
N ALA A 247 4.73 -5.49 -5.74
CA ALA A 247 5.24 -4.34 -5.00
C ALA A 247 4.39 -3.08 -5.24
N LEU A 248 3.94 -2.87 -6.47
CA LEU A 248 3.01 -1.79 -6.81
C LEU A 248 1.67 -1.97 -6.09
N LEU A 249 1.12 -3.18 -6.13
CA LEU A 249 -0.18 -3.48 -5.51
C LEU A 249 -0.13 -3.32 -3.99
N LEU A 250 0.96 -3.73 -3.34
CA LEU A 250 1.18 -3.51 -1.91
C LEU A 250 1.36 -2.03 -1.58
N GLY A 251 2.22 -1.32 -2.30
CA GLY A 251 2.42 0.10 -2.08
C GLY A 251 1.12 0.88 -2.22
N TRP A 252 0.25 0.52 -3.18
CA TRP A 252 -1.09 1.11 -3.31
C TRP A 252 -2.09 0.65 -2.26
N ALA A 253 -1.91 -0.53 -1.67
CA ALA A 253 -2.70 -0.95 -0.51
C ALA A 253 -2.35 -0.10 0.71
N GLU A 254 -1.06 0.19 0.93
CA GLU A 254 -0.57 1.00 2.06
C GLU A 254 -0.86 2.50 1.89
N SER A 255 -0.50 3.08 0.74
CA SER A 255 -0.49 4.53 0.50
C SER A 255 -1.65 5.05 -0.35
N GLY A 256 -2.47 4.14 -0.91
CA GLY A 256 -3.52 4.47 -1.86
C GLY A 256 -3.05 4.51 -3.31
N VAL A 257 -4.02 4.58 -4.24
CA VAL A 257 -3.76 4.50 -5.68
C VAL A 257 -3.20 5.82 -6.21
N ALA A 258 -2.07 5.77 -6.89
CA ALA A 258 -1.39 6.92 -7.48
C ALA A 258 -2.02 7.39 -8.82
N TRP A 259 -3.34 7.50 -8.91
CA TRP A 259 -4.06 7.78 -10.17
C TRP A 259 -3.80 9.18 -10.75
N ARG A 260 -3.35 10.14 -9.94
CA ARG A 260 -2.98 11.49 -10.40
C ARG A 260 -1.62 11.52 -11.09
N THR A 261 -0.64 10.81 -10.53
CA THR A 261 0.75 10.79 -11.03
C THR A 261 0.96 9.72 -12.09
N ALA A 262 0.31 8.56 -11.97
CA ALA A 262 0.43 7.43 -12.87
C ALA A 262 -0.95 6.94 -13.36
N PRO A 263 -1.73 7.77 -14.09
CA PRO A 263 -3.08 7.41 -14.54
C PRO A 263 -3.10 6.20 -15.48
N ALA A 264 -2.08 6.05 -16.34
CA ALA A 264 -1.98 4.91 -17.25
C ALA A 264 -1.74 3.59 -16.53
N LEU A 265 -0.89 3.58 -15.52
CA LEU A 265 -0.65 2.42 -14.65
C LEU A 265 -1.89 2.09 -13.81
N ALA A 266 -2.62 3.10 -13.33
CA ALA A 266 -3.90 2.91 -12.63
C ALA A 266 -4.94 2.27 -13.55
N LEU A 267 -5.07 2.77 -14.78
CA LEU A 267 -5.92 2.18 -15.81
C LEU A 267 -5.52 0.74 -16.13
N MET A 268 -4.22 0.46 -16.29
CA MET A 268 -3.72 -0.88 -16.57
C MET A 268 -4.02 -1.86 -15.43
N THR A 269 -3.84 -1.42 -14.18
CA THR A 269 -4.13 -2.24 -12.98
C THR A 269 -5.62 -2.51 -12.86
N ALA A 270 -6.47 -1.50 -13.09
CA ALA A 270 -7.92 -1.68 -13.15
C ALA A 270 -8.32 -2.68 -14.25
N ALA A 271 -7.72 -2.57 -15.44
CA ALA A 271 -7.94 -3.50 -16.54
C ALA A 271 -7.46 -4.93 -16.19
N ALA A 272 -6.34 -5.07 -15.48
CA ALA A 272 -5.78 -6.35 -15.04
C ALA A 272 -6.68 -7.08 -14.04
N LEU A 273 -7.45 -6.37 -13.20
CA LEU A 273 -8.34 -6.95 -12.20
C LEU A 273 -9.78 -7.12 -12.69
N LEU A 274 -10.36 -6.07 -13.29
CA LEU A 274 -11.78 -6.04 -13.65
C LEU A 274 -12.12 -6.93 -14.84
N ILE A 275 -11.24 -7.01 -15.84
CA ILE A 275 -11.53 -7.74 -17.08
C ILE A 275 -11.51 -9.26 -16.86
N PRO A 276 -10.53 -9.86 -16.17
CA PRO A 276 -10.57 -11.30 -15.87
C PRO A 276 -11.73 -11.67 -14.93
N TRP A 277 -12.11 -10.78 -14.02
CA TRP A 277 -13.25 -10.96 -13.11
C TRP A 277 -14.58 -11.01 -13.87
N THR A 278 -14.80 -10.11 -14.83
CA THR A 278 -16.04 -10.02 -15.62
C THR A 278 -16.09 -11.01 -16.80
N THR A 279 -15.01 -11.10 -17.58
CA THR A 279 -15.02 -11.74 -18.91
C THR A 279 -14.26 -13.05 -19.00
N ARG A 280 -13.67 -13.52 -17.89
CA ARG A 280 -12.81 -14.73 -17.82
C ARG A 280 -11.51 -14.63 -18.62
N ARG A 281 -11.20 -13.49 -19.24
CA ARG A 281 -10.02 -13.32 -20.11
C ARG A 281 -8.87 -12.69 -19.31
N PRO A 282 -7.70 -13.33 -19.22
CA PRO A 282 -6.55 -12.79 -18.49
C PRO A 282 -5.85 -11.73 -19.34
N LEU A 283 -6.38 -10.51 -19.39
CA LEU A 283 -5.87 -9.45 -20.26
C LEU A 283 -4.39 -9.16 -19.99
N TYR A 284 -4.03 -8.93 -18.71
CA TYR A 284 -2.66 -8.56 -18.36
C TYR A 284 -1.64 -9.66 -18.67
N CYS A 285 -1.75 -10.81 -18.00
CA CYS A 285 -0.83 -11.94 -18.20
C CYS A 285 -0.85 -12.50 -19.63
N GLY A 286 -1.96 -12.39 -20.35
CA GLY A 286 -2.10 -12.92 -21.70
C GLY A 286 -1.60 -11.99 -22.82
N HIS A 287 -1.71 -10.67 -22.63
CA HIS A 287 -1.47 -9.69 -23.69
C HIS A 287 -0.57 -8.53 -23.29
N LEU A 288 -0.61 -8.04 -22.04
CA LEU A 288 0.08 -6.80 -21.65
C LEU A 288 1.39 -7.01 -20.87
N CYS A 289 1.61 -8.21 -20.31
CA CYS A 289 2.82 -8.51 -19.55
C CYS A 289 4.03 -8.71 -20.47
N PRO A 290 5.08 -7.87 -20.41
CA PRO A 290 6.28 -8.02 -21.24
C PRO A 290 7.05 -9.31 -20.97
N HIS A 291 7.14 -9.72 -19.71
CA HIS A 291 7.80 -10.97 -19.34
C HIS A 291 7.09 -12.21 -19.90
N GLY A 292 5.76 -12.27 -19.78
CA GLY A 292 4.97 -13.34 -20.38
C GLY A 292 5.09 -13.36 -21.91
N ALA A 293 5.08 -12.19 -22.55
CA ALA A 293 5.27 -12.06 -24.00
C ALA A 293 6.65 -12.57 -24.43
N ALA A 294 7.71 -12.21 -23.70
CA ALA A 294 9.07 -12.66 -23.97
C ALA A 294 9.22 -14.18 -23.81
N GLN A 295 8.66 -14.77 -22.75
CA GLN A 295 8.65 -16.22 -22.54
C GLN A 295 7.91 -16.95 -23.68
N GLU A 296 6.84 -16.37 -24.23
CA GLU A 296 6.10 -16.99 -25.33
C GLU A 296 6.91 -16.94 -26.63
N LEU A 297 7.60 -15.83 -26.88
CA LEU A 297 8.44 -15.66 -28.05
C LEU A 297 9.62 -16.63 -28.03
N ILE A 298 10.34 -16.73 -26.91
CA ILE A 298 11.46 -17.67 -26.73
C ILE A 298 11.01 -19.12 -26.93
N GLY A 299 9.88 -19.52 -26.32
CA GLY A 299 9.34 -20.87 -26.46
C GLY A 299 8.82 -21.23 -27.87
N ARG A 300 8.76 -20.26 -28.79
CA ARG A 300 8.52 -20.50 -30.23
C ARG A 300 9.81 -20.66 -31.02
N ILE A 301 10.89 -20.03 -30.58
CA ILE A 301 12.21 -20.10 -31.22
C ILE A 301 12.91 -21.41 -30.84
N VAL A 302 12.81 -21.83 -29.58
CA VAL A 302 13.49 -23.03 -29.07
C VAL A 302 12.58 -24.27 -29.25
N PRO A 303 13.01 -25.31 -29.99
CA PRO A 303 12.18 -26.48 -30.24
C PRO A 303 12.16 -27.50 -29.09
N TRP A 304 13.07 -27.37 -28.13
CA TRP A 304 13.31 -28.37 -27.09
C TRP A 304 12.30 -28.22 -25.96
N ARG A 305 11.52 -29.26 -25.67
CA ARG A 305 10.43 -29.20 -24.69
C ARG A 305 10.55 -30.28 -23.64
N ILE A 306 10.78 -29.85 -22.39
CA ILE A 306 10.80 -30.72 -21.23
C ILE A 306 9.37 -30.83 -20.69
N LYS A 307 8.86 -32.07 -20.57
CA LYS A 307 7.58 -32.32 -19.90
C LYS A 307 7.81 -32.40 -18.40
N VAL A 308 7.21 -31.47 -17.66
CA VAL A 308 7.23 -31.50 -16.20
C VAL A 308 6.29 -32.61 -15.70
N PRO A 309 6.75 -33.58 -14.89
CA PRO A 309 5.89 -34.59 -14.30
C PRO A 309 4.74 -33.96 -13.50
N HIS A 310 3.55 -34.55 -13.58
CA HIS A 310 2.34 -34.00 -12.97
C HIS A 310 2.52 -33.67 -11.48
N GLY A 311 3.09 -34.59 -10.69
CA GLY A 311 3.30 -34.38 -9.25
C GLY A 311 4.23 -33.21 -8.91
N VAL A 312 5.28 -32.97 -9.72
CA VAL A 312 6.19 -31.84 -9.54
C VAL A 312 5.50 -30.54 -9.93
N GLY A 313 4.83 -30.53 -11.09
CA GLY A 313 4.12 -29.35 -11.57
C GLY A 313 3.00 -28.89 -10.62
N ASP A 314 2.31 -29.82 -9.97
CA ASP A 314 1.25 -29.47 -9.01
C ASP A 314 1.79 -28.90 -7.70
N LYS A 315 2.94 -29.40 -7.21
CA LYS A 315 3.65 -28.80 -6.07
C LYS A 315 4.20 -27.41 -6.41
N LEU A 316 4.79 -27.25 -7.59
CA LEU A 316 5.45 -26.01 -8.00
C LEU A 316 4.44 -24.84 -8.16
N LYS A 317 3.16 -25.13 -8.42
CA LYS A 317 2.09 -24.12 -8.41
C LYS A 317 1.83 -23.49 -7.04
N TRP A 318 2.34 -24.07 -5.95
CA TRP A 318 2.23 -23.50 -4.60
C TRP A 318 3.35 -22.53 -4.27
N LEU A 319 4.47 -22.56 -5.01
CA LEU A 319 5.58 -21.63 -4.80
C LEU A 319 5.14 -20.16 -4.88
N PRO A 320 4.39 -19.71 -5.92
CA PRO A 320 3.94 -18.32 -5.99
C PRO A 320 2.98 -17.92 -4.87
N VAL A 321 2.20 -18.87 -4.34
CA VAL A 321 1.31 -18.64 -3.20
C VAL A 321 2.13 -18.41 -1.93
N GLY A 322 3.19 -19.21 -1.74
CA GLY A 322 4.15 -18.99 -0.65
C GLY A 322 4.88 -17.66 -0.76
N LEU A 323 5.32 -17.28 -1.97
CA LEU A 323 5.94 -15.96 -2.22
C LEU A 323 4.99 -14.81 -1.89
N LEU A 324 3.70 -14.92 -2.27
CA LEU A 324 2.69 -13.92 -1.92
C LEU A 324 2.52 -13.80 -0.41
N ALA A 325 2.51 -14.91 0.32
CA ALA A 325 2.43 -14.89 1.79
C ALA A 325 3.66 -14.23 2.42
N VAL A 326 4.89 -14.54 1.96
CA VAL A 326 6.12 -13.88 2.43
C VAL A 326 6.07 -12.38 2.21
N VAL A 327 5.59 -11.95 1.05
CA VAL A 327 5.49 -10.55 0.67
C VAL A 327 4.44 -9.81 1.53
N ILE A 328 3.30 -10.44 1.82
CA ILE A 328 2.30 -9.90 2.76
C ILE A 328 2.85 -9.80 4.19
N ILE A 329 3.53 -10.86 4.68
CA ILE A 329 4.16 -10.85 6.01
C ILE A 329 5.20 -9.73 6.10
N GLY A 330 6.01 -9.57 5.05
CA GLY A 330 7.01 -8.50 4.95
C GLY A 330 6.40 -7.12 5.06
N ALA A 331 5.31 -6.87 4.31
CA ALA A 331 4.60 -5.60 4.34
C ALA A 331 3.96 -5.33 5.72
N MET A 332 3.29 -6.33 6.32
CA MET A 332 2.60 -6.13 7.61
C MET A 332 3.55 -5.96 8.80
N LEU A 333 4.80 -6.40 8.70
CA LEU A 333 5.80 -6.28 9.78
C LEU A 333 6.90 -5.25 9.46
N ASN A 334 6.69 -4.43 8.42
CA ASN A 334 7.67 -3.52 7.84
C ASN A 334 9.10 -4.11 7.73
N LEU A 335 9.21 -5.36 7.31
CA LEU A 335 10.51 -5.98 7.09
C LEU A 335 11.19 -5.30 5.90
N PRO A 336 12.53 -5.19 5.88
CA PRO A 336 13.30 -4.62 4.76
C PRO A 336 13.35 -5.59 3.55
N LEU A 337 12.21 -6.17 3.19
CA LEU A 337 12.03 -7.04 2.05
C LEU A 337 11.62 -6.20 0.86
N ASN A 338 12.51 -6.10 -0.12
CA ASN A 338 12.15 -5.48 -1.38
C ASN A 338 11.22 -6.44 -2.17
N ALA A 339 9.90 -6.25 -2.06
CA ALA A 339 8.91 -7.06 -2.77
C ALA A 339 9.10 -7.07 -4.30
N ALA A 340 9.73 -6.01 -4.84
CA ALA A 340 10.05 -5.91 -6.25
C ALA A 340 11.19 -6.87 -6.66
N SER A 341 12.11 -7.19 -5.74
CA SER A 341 13.22 -8.13 -5.96
C SER A 341 12.78 -9.56 -6.32
N VAL A 342 11.56 -9.93 -5.94
CA VAL A 342 10.97 -11.26 -6.11
C VAL A 342 10.34 -11.45 -7.50
N GLU A 343 10.21 -10.37 -8.30
CA GLU A 343 9.60 -10.41 -9.63
C GLU A 343 10.53 -9.86 -10.73
N PRO A 344 10.41 -10.37 -11.97
CA PRO A 344 11.25 -9.94 -13.08
C PRO A 344 10.80 -8.61 -13.71
N PHE A 345 9.79 -7.95 -13.15
CA PHE A 345 9.17 -6.79 -13.79
C PHE A 345 10.12 -5.60 -13.82
N ASP A 346 10.80 -5.29 -12.71
CA ASP A 346 11.79 -4.22 -12.67
C ASP A 346 13.00 -4.49 -13.57
N ALA A 347 13.25 -5.73 -13.99
CA ALA A 347 14.35 -6.05 -14.89
C ALA A 347 14.22 -5.37 -16.27
N TYR A 348 13.01 -4.97 -16.66
CA TYR A 348 12.78 -4.20 -17.88
C TYR A 348 13.15 -2.71 -17.72
N LEU A 349 13.31 -2.22 -16.49
CA LEU A 349 13.77 -0.88 -16.16
C LEU A 349 15.30 -0.87 -16.03
N ILE A 350 16.01 -1.06 -17.14
CA ILE A 350 17.48 -1.30 -17.18
C ILE A 350 18.29 -0.29 -16.36
N LYS A 351 17.83 0.96 -16.24
CA LYS A 351 18.53 2.03 -15.51
C LYS A 351 18.47 1.90 -13.98
N THR A 352 17.44 1.24 -13.44
CA THR A 352 17.16 1.19 -12.00
C THR A 352 17.02 -0.25 -11.49
N ALA A 353 17.07 -1.24 -12.37
CA ALA A 353 16.89 -2.64 -12.03
C ALA A 353 17.97 -3.15 -11.07
N GLY A 354 17.55 -3.75 -9.96
CA GLY A 354 18.44 -4.46 -9.05
C GLY A 354 18.89 -5.82 -9.61
N TRP A 355 20.08 -6.28 -9.21
CA TRP A 355 20.63 -7.57 -9.65
C TRP A 355 19.72 -8.76 -9.37
N ALA A 356 18.95 -8.72 -8.28
CA ALA A 356 17.99 -9.77 -7.94
C ALA A 356 16.90 -9.95 -9.01
N THR A 357 16.24 -8.85 -9.44
CA THR A 357 15.16 -8.92 -10.44
C THR A 357 15.67 -9.33 -11.81
N ILE A 358 16.86 -8.83 -12.20
CA ILE A 358 17.55 -9.23 -13.43
C ILE A 358 17.84 -10.72 -13.41
N THR A 359 18.35 -11.25 -12.30
CA THR A 359 18.66 -12.68 -12.15
C THR A 359 17.40 -13.53 -12.29
N VAL A 360 16.31 -13.14 -11.60
CA VAL A 360 15.01 -13.82 -11.72
C VAL A 360 14.47 -13.76 -13.16
N ALA A 361 14.60 -12.62 -13.84
CA ALA A 361 14.17 -12.45 -15.22
C ALA A 361 14.96 -13.35 -16.19
N ILE A 362 16.29 -13.35 -16.10
CA ILE A 362 17.16 -14.16 -16.95
C ILE A 362 16.91 -15.65 -16.72
N ILE A 363 16.90 -16.10 -15.46
CA ILE A 363 16.61 -17.50 -15.12
C ILE A 363 15.20 -17.86 -15.61
N GLY A 364 14.20 -17.00 -15.41
CA GLY A 364 12.84 -17.20 -15.87
C GLY A 364 12.74 -17.36 -17.40
N LEU A 365 13.52 -16.60 -18.17
CA LEU A 365 13.57 -16.69 -19.63
C LEU A 365 14.34 -17.93 -20.11
N VAL A 366 15.46 -18.26 -19.48
CA VAL A 366 16.25 -19.46 -19.79
C VAL A 366 15.42 -20.72 -19.54
N VAL A 367 14.75 -20.82 -18.39
CA VAL A 367 13.87 -21.96 -18.10
C VAL A 367 12.67 -21.98 -19.05
N ALA A 368 12.15 -20.82 -19.48
CA ALA A 368 11.04 -20.74 -20.43
C ALA A 368 11.36 -21.30 -21.82
N ALA A 369 12.64 -21.31 -22.20
CA ALA A 369 13.10 -21.93 -23.44
C ALA A 369 12.80 -23.44 -23.48
N PHE A 370 12.89 -24.12 -22.33
CA PHE A 370 12.69 -25.56 -22.21
C PHE A 370 11.30 -25.95 -21.72
N ILE A 371 10.72 -25.12 -20.83
CA ILE A 371 9.40 -25.32 -20.24
C ILE A 371 8.57 -24.07 -20.59
N PRO A 372 7.69 -24.13 -21.60
CA PRO A 372 6.95 -22.95 -22.05
C PRO A 372 6.22 -22.25 -20.90
N GLN A 373 6.46 -20.95 -20.74
CA GLN A 373 5.84 -20.11 -19.70
C GLN A 373 6.17 -20.57 -18.25
N ALA A 374 7.35 -21.13 -18.01
CA ALA A 374 7.75 -21.67 -16.71
C ALA A 374 7.55 -20.68 -15.55
N TYR A 375 8.12 -19.47 -15.67
CA TYR A 375 7.99 -18.45 -14.62
C TYR A 375 6.53 -18.00 -14.45
N CYS A 376 5.82 -17.65 -15.54
CA CYS A 376 4.41 -17.30 -15.45
C CYS A 376 3.51 -18.39 -14.86
N LYS A 377 3.88 -19.67 -14.98
CA LYS A 377 3.10 -20.81 -14.46
C LYS A 377 3.45 -21.19 -13.01
N TYR A 378 4.71 -21.04 -12.61
CA TYR A 378 5.23 -21.63 -11.38
C TYR A 378 6.00 -20.65 -10.48
N GLY A 379 6.35 -19.46 -10.96
CA GLY A 379 7.19 -18.50 -10.24
C GLY A 379 6.56 -17.12 -10.00
N CYS A 380 5.50 -16.74 -10.71
CA CYS A 380 4.94 -15.38 -10.66
C CYS A 380 3.84 -15.24 -9.59
N PRO A 381 4.09 -14.52 -8.46
CA PRO A 381 3.08 -14.27 -7.44
C PRO A 381 1.98 -13.33 -7.95
N THR A 382 2.30 -12.27 -8.69
CA THR A 382 1.28 -11.40 -9.31
C THR A 382 0.35 -12.16 -10.26
N GLY A 383 0.90 -13.06 -11.08
CA GLY A 383 0.11 -13.91 -11.97
C GLY A 383 -0.86 -14.82 -11.22
N THR A 384 -0.45 -15.30 -10.05
CA THR A 384 -1.29 -16.13 -9.18
C THR A 384 -2.42 -15.31 -8.55
N LEU A 385 -2.12 -14.10 -8.09
CA LEU A 385 -3.10 -13.14 -7.58
C LEU A 385 -4.16 -12.78 -8.64
N LEU A 386 -3.73 -12.37 -9.84
CA LEU A 386 -4.64 -12.01 -10.93
C LEU A 386 -5.47 -13.20 -11.41
N ASN A 387 -4.89 -14.41 -11.41
CA ASN A 387 -5.63 -15.62 -11.76
C ASN A 387 -6.58 -16.10 -10.66
N PHE A 388 -6.34 -15.73 -9.39
CA PHE A 388 -7.28 -16.00 -8.29
C PHE A 388 -8.58 -15.21 -8.47
N VAL A 389 -8.50 -13.92 -8.82
CA VAL A 389 -9.67 -13.05 -9.04
C VAL A 389 -10.46 -13.42 -10.32
N ARG A 390 -9.83 -14.14 -11.24
CA ARG A 390 -10.41 -14.51 -12.54
C ARG A 390 -11.64 -15.43 -12.41
N SER A 391 -12.66 -15.12 -13.21
CA SER A 391 -13.85 -15.96 -13.39
C SER A 391 -13.56 -17.19 -14.29
N HIS A 392 -14.06 -18.37 -13.92
CA HIS A 392 -14.02 -19.59 -14.74
C HIS A 392 -15.41 -20.05 -15.21
N GLY A 393 -16.46 -19.28 -14.91
CA GLY A 393 -17.80 -19.54 -15.43
C GLY A 393 -18.53 -20.64 -14.69
N HIS A 394 -19.19 -21.54 -15.42
CA HIS A 394 -19.92 -22.67 -14.83
C HIS A 394 -19.01 -23.75 -14.24
N ALA A 395 -17.70 -23.70 -14.53
CA ALA A 395 -16.70 -24.61 -13.96
C ALA A 395 -16.09 -24.10 -12.64
N ASP A 396 -16.48 -22.89 -12.19
CA ASP A 396 -16.07 -22.33 -10.90
C ASP A 396 -16.62 -23.21 -9.77
N HIS A 397 -15.72 -23.81 -9.01
CA HIS A 397 -16.01 -24.55 -7.78
C HIS A 397 -15.01 -24.15 -6.71
N PHE A 398 -15.41 -24.28 -5.45
CA PHE A 398 -14.54 -24.04 -4.32
C PHE A 398 -13.40 -25.06 -4.33
N ALA A 399 -12.18 -24.58 -4.42
CA ALA A 399 -10.98 -25.39 -4.54
C ALA A 399 -10.07 -25.19 -3.32
N ARG A 400 -9.01 -26.02 -3.22
CA ARG A 400 -7.97 -25.87 -2.17
C ARG A 400 -7.36 -24.47 -2.14
N ARG A 401 -7.29 -23.78 -3.29
CA ARG A 401 -6.79 -22.41 -3.38
C ARG A 401 -7.69 -21.40 -2.67
N ASP A 402 -9.01 -21.62 -2.71
CA ASP A 402 -9.97 -20.78 -2.00
C ASP A 402 -9.81 -20.98 -0.49
N LEU A 403 -9.64 -22.22 -0.02
CA LEU A 403 -9.33 -22.49 1.39
C LEU A 403 -8.03 -21.79 1.85
N VAL A 404 -6.96 -21.88 1.05
CA VAL A 404 -5.69 -21.21 1.38
C VAL A 404 -5.84 -19.69 1.37
N ALA A 405 -6.67 -19.13 0.50
CA ALA A 405 -7.03 -17.72 0.54
C ALA A 405 -7.71 -17.33 1.86
N THR A 406 -8.66 -18.13 2.38
CA THR A 406 -9.21 -17.91 3.73
C THR A 406 -8.15 -17.99 4.81
N LEU A 407 -7.24 -18.98 4.75
CA LEU A 407 -6.14 -19.09 5.71
C LEU A 407 -5.22 -17.87 5.66
N MET A 408 -5.01 -17.29 4.47
CA MET A 408 -4.22 -16.08 4.31
C MET A 408 -4.91 -14.85 4.91
N VAL A 409 -6.24 -14.76 4.85
CA VAL A 409 -7.00 -13.76 5.63
C VAL A 409 -6.80 -13.98 7.12
N GLY A 410 -6.84 -15.23 7.59
CA GLY A 410 -6.56 -15.56 9.00
C GLY A 410 -5.15 -15.15 9.43
N LEU A 411 -4.13 -15.40 8.59
CA LEU A 411 -2.76 -14.96 8.82
C LEU A 411 -2.67 -13.43 8.92
N VAL A 412 -3.26 -12.71 7.96
CA VAL A 412 -3.32 -11.24 7.96
C VAL A 412 -4.03 -10.72 9.20
N ALA A 413 -5.11 -11.37 9.64
CA ALA A 413 -5.80 -11.00 10.86
C ALA A 413 -4.95 -11.21 12.12
N VAL A 414 -4.21 -12.31 12.21
CA VAL A 414 -3.27 -12.53 13.31
C VAL A 414 -2.19 -11.44 13.31
N LEU A 415 -1.58 -11.14 12.16
CA LEU A 415 -0.57 -10.09 12.05
C LEU A 415 -1.13 -8.70 12.39
N TYR A 416 -2.37 -8.41 11.99
CA TYR A 416 -3.03 -7.15 12.27
C TYR A 416 -3.35 -6.97 13.77
N PHE A 417 -4.01 -7.94 14.40
CA PHE A 417 -4.43 -7.83 15.81
C PHE A 417 -3.29 -8.02 16.80
N TYR A 418 -2.26 -8.78 16.43
CA TYR A 418 -1.09 -9.05 17.26
C TYR A 418 0.17 -8.41 16.68
N HIS A 419 0.03 -7.30 15.93
CA HIS A 419 1.15 -6.61 15.29
C HIS A 419 2.28 -6.31 16.28
N ASP A 420 1.99 -5.55 17.33
CA ASP A 420 2.97 -5.04 18.28
C ASP A 420 3.76 -6.15 19.00
N PRO A 421 3.13 -7.19 19.59
CA PRO A 421 3.88 -8.28 20.21
C PRO A 421 4.66 -9.13 19.18
N ILE A 422 4.15 -9.32 17.97
CA ILE A 422 4.85 -10.08 16.92
C ILE A 422 6.06 -9.29 16.41
N HIS A 423 5.90 -7.99 16.15
CA HIS A 423 6.96 -7.10 15.72
C HIS A 423 8.08 -7.05 16.77
N ALA A 424 7.73 -6.83 18.04
CA ALA A 424 8.69 -6.84 19.14
C ALA A 424 9.41 -8.18 19.32
N TRP A 425 8.74 -9.30 19.06
CA TRP A 425 9.35 -10.63 19.12
C TRP A 425 10.35 -10.90 17.99
N ILE A 426 10.06 -10.42 16.77
CA ILE A 426 10.89 -10.68 15.57
C ILE A 426 12.06 -9.70 15.47
N LEU A 427 11.80 -8.41 15.64
CA LEU A 427 12.78 -7.33 15.42
C LEU A 427 13.36 -6.75 16.71
N GLY A 428 12.76 -7.07 17.86
CA GLY A 428 13.12 -6.54 19.16
C GLY A 428 12.19 -5.40 19.60
N PRO A 429 12.07 -5.15 20.92
CA PRO A 429 11.09 -4.20 21.48
C PRO A 429 11.36 -2.72 21.15
N ASN A 430 12.56 -2.39 20.66
CA ASN A 430 12.95 -1.02 20.31
C ASN A 430 13.18 -0.83 18.80
N ALA A 431 12.80 -1.83 17.98
CA ALA A 431 12.91 -1.67 16.54
C ALA A 431 11.87 -0.63 16.08
N PRO A 432 12.29 0.44 15.39
CA PRO A 432 11.35 1.41 14.83
C PRO A 432 10.48 0.73 13.77
N TRP A 433 9.23 1.18 13.70
CA TRP A 433 8.32 0.84 12.61
C TRP A 433 8.63 1.59 11.33
#